data_AF-A0A7C6U2M4-F1
#
_entry.id   AF-A0A7C6U2M4-F1
#
_cell.length_a   1.000
_cell.length_b   1.000
_cell.length_c   1.000
_cell.angle_alpha   90.00
_cell.angle_beta   90.00
_cell.angle_gamma   90.00
#
_symmetry.space_group_name_H-M   'P 1'
#
loop_
_entity.id
_entity.type
_entity.pdbx_description
1 polymer ?
#
loop_
_entity_poly.entity_id
_entity_poly.type
_entity_poly.pdbx_seq_one_letter_code
_entity_poly.pdbx_strand_id
1 'polypeptide(L)'
;MARIFPEVPLEQDWDASEMKVYRALVGLPDDYIVFYNVEWLCRSTAAPIDQPDFICEQVSLRSPLGEIDFIVLDPDFGCFVIEVKGGKILLEYGSWISIDRMGRRHS
;
A
#
# COMPACT_ATOMS: atom_id res chain seq x y z
N MET A 1 14.32 -17.79 -2.62
CA MET A 1 14.02 -16.38 -2.33
C MET A 1 12.70 -16.09 -2.98
N ALA A 2 11.77 -15.44 -2.29
CA ALA A 2 10.48 -15.09 -2.84
C ALA A 2 10.59 -14.35 -4.17
N ARG A 3 9.61 -14.59 -5.04
CA ARG A 3 9.49 -13.87 -6.30
C ARG A 3 8.71 -12.59 -6.04
N ILE A 4 9.40 -11.45 -6.03
CA ILE A 4 8.80 -10.14 -5.74
C ILE A 4 8.57 -9.36 -7.04
N PHE A 5 7.37 -8.80 -7.17
CA PHE A 5 6.94 -8.00 -8.30
C PHE A 5 6.58 -6.58 -7.85
N PRO A 6 7.07 -5.54 -8.55
CA PRO A 6 8.03 -5.61 -9.66
C PRO A 6 9.43 -6.09 -9.21
N GLU A 7 10.19 -6.73 -10.10
CA GLU A 7 11.53 -7.30 -9.80
C GLU A 7 12.57 -6.25 -9.41
N VAL A 8 12.38 -5.01 -9.85
CA VAL A 8 13.23 -3.88 -9.50
C VAL A 8 12.41 -2.94 -8.62
N PRO A 9 12.73 -2.83 -7.32
CA PRO A 9 12.10 -1.81 -6.50
C PRO A 9 12.55 -0.43 -7.01
N LEU A 10 11.61 0.50 -7.15
CA LEU A 10 11.90 1.90 -7.43
C LEU A 10 12.68 2.48 -6.23
N GLU A 11 14.01 2.37 -6.23
CA GLU A 11 14.86 2.67 -5.06
C GLU A 11 14.79 4.13 -4.56
N GLN A 12 14.15 5.05 -5.31
CA GLN A 12 14.31 6.49 -5.06
C GLN A 12 13.48 7.06 -3.91
N ASP A 13 12.41 6.41 -3.42
CA ASP A 13 11.49 7.04 -2.43
C ASP A 13 10.93 6.12 -1.33
N TRP A 14 11.57 4.98 -1.03
CA TRP A 14 11.02 4.02 -0.07
C TRP A 14 11.03 4.52 1.39
N ASP A 15 9.90 4.38 2.10
CA ASP A 15 9.89 4.58 3.56
C ASP A 15 10.78 3.51 4.23
N ALA A 16 11.54 3.93 5.24
CA ALA A 16 12.45 3.04 5.96
C ALA A 16 11.75 1.84 6.62
N SER A 17 10.44 1.95 6.89
CA SER A 17 9.62 0.90 7.49
C SER A 17 9.26 -0.17 6.45
N GLU A 18 8.83 0.23 5.26
CA GLU A 18 8.55 -0.69 4.14
C GLU A 18 9.82 -1.42 3.70
N MET A 19 10.95 -0.72 3.65
CA MET A 19 12.25 -1.34 3.35
C MET A 19 12.63 -2.46 4.33
N LYS A 20 12.27 -2.33 5.61
CA LYS A 20 12.50 -3.41 6.60
C LYS A 20 11.62 -4.62 6.32
N VAL A 21 10.35 -4.38 5.97
CA VAL A 21 9.39 -5.45 5.65
C VAL A 21 9.82 -6.18 4.38
N TYR A 22 10.11 -5.45 3.31
CA TYR A 22 10.59 -6.02 2.05
C TYR A 22 11.83 -6.89 2.24
N ARG A 23 12.83 -6.42 2.98
CA ARG A 23 14.03 -7.23 3.27
C ARG A 23 13.71 -8.53 4.00
N ALA A 24 12.68 -8.53 4.85
CA ALA A 24 12.21 -9.76 5.50
C ALA A 24 11.52 -10.69 4.48
N LEU A 25 10.67 -10.14 3.61
CA LEU A 25 9.95 -10.88 2.57
C LEU A 25 10.89 -11.49 1.52
N VAL A 26 11.99 -10.82 1.18
CA VAL A 26 13.06 -11.34 0.31
C VAL A 26 13.64 -12.67 0.84
N GLY A 27 13.62 -12.87 2.16
CA GLY A 27 14.12 -14.08 2.82
C GLY A 27 13.19 -15.29 2.74
N LEU A 28 11.96 -15.14 2.26
CA LEU A 28 11.01 -16.25 2.10
C LEU A 28 11.47 -17.23 0.99
N PRO A 29 10.98 -18.49 1.00
CA PRO A 29 11.22 -19.42 -0.08
C PRO A 29 10.57 -18.98 -1.40
N ASP A 30 10.96 -19.60 -2.52
CA ASP A 30 10.64 -19.16 -3.90
C ASP A 30 9.24 -19.52 -4.40
N ASP A 31 8.53 -20.37 -3.65
CA ASP A 31 7.10 -20.62 -3.74
C ASP A 31 6.26 -19.37 -3.40
N TYR A 32 6.75 -18.50 -2.51
CA TYR A 32 6.11 -17.22 -2.20
C TYR A 32 6.19 -16.25 -3.39
N ILE A 33 5.04 -15.66 -3.73
CA ILE A 33 4.93 -14.54 -4.67
C ILE A 33 4.54 -13.31 -3.85
N VAL A 34 5.28 -12.22 -4.02
CA VAL A 34 4.99 -10.94 -3.35
C VAL A 34 4.73 -9.88 -4.40
N PHE A 35 3.61 -9.17 -4.28
CA PHE A 35 3.38 -7.93 -5.02
C PHE A 35 3.61 -6.75 -4.09
N TYR A 36 4.36 -5.75 -4.55
CA TYR A 36 4.61 -4.51 -3.85
C TYR A 36 3.91 -3.35 -4.56
N ASN A 37 3.35 -2.41 -3.77
CA ASN A 37 2.69 -1.19 -4.24
C ASN A 37 1.55 -1.48 -5.24
N VAL A 38 0.52 -2.17 -4.74
CA VAL A 38 -0.61 -2.60 -5.56
C VAL A 38 -1.74 -1.59 -5.49
N GLU A 39 -1.91 -0.82 -6.56
CA GLU A 39 -3.08 0.03 -6.77
C GLU A 39 -4.32 -0.85 -6.99
N TRP A 40 -5.26 -0.87 -6.03
CA TRP A 40 -6.41 -1.78 -6.08
C TRP A 40 -7.76 -1.06 -6.15
N LEU A 41 -7.81 0.23 -5.81
CA LEU A 41 -9.01 1.04 -5.92
C LEU A 41 -8.75 2.23 -6.82
N CYS A 42 -9.26 2.17 -8.05
CA CYS A 42 -9.21 3.28 -9.01
C CYS A 42 -10.58 3.94 -9.16
N ARG A 43 -10.62 5.25 -9.41
CA ARG A 43 -11.87 5.90 -9.84
C ARG A 43 -12.22 5.37 -11.23
N SER A 44 -13.30 4.60 -11.34
CA SER A 44 -13.84 4.23 -12.65
C SER A 44 -14.38 5.48 -13.34
N THR A 45 -13.92 5.74 -14.56
CA THR A 45 -14.61 6.63 -15.49
C THR A 45 -15.87 5.92 -15.96
N ALA A 46 -16.94 5.91 -15.16
CA ALA A 46 -18.26 5.81 -15.77
C ALA A 46 -18.36 6.99 -16.76
N ALA A 47 -18.74 6.68 -18.01
CA ALA A 47 -18.74 7.59 -19.15
C ALA A 47 -19.23 9.01 -18.81
N PRO A 48 -18.76 10.05 -19.53
CA PRO A 48 -19.13 11.43 -19.24
C PRO A 48 -20.66 11.56 -19.25
N ILE A 49 -21.26 11.67 -18.07
CA ILE A 49 -22.54 12.35 -17.91
C ILE A 49 -22.19 13.81 -18.11
N ASP A 50 -22.80 14.48 -19.09
CA ASP A 50 -22.61 15.90 -19.39
C ASP A 50 -22.51 16.73 -18.10
N GLN A 51 -21.28 17.03 -17.66
CA GLN A 51 -21.04 17.76 -16.42
C GLN A 51 -21.04 19.25 -16.72
N PRO A 52 -21.87 20.06 -16.03
CA PRO A 52 -21.94 21.49 -16.27
C PRO A 52 -20.64 22.20 -15.85
N ASP A 53 -20.32 23.29 -16.55
CA ASP A 53 -19.07 24.07 -16.55
C ASP A 53 -18.61 24.67 -15.18
N PHE A 54 -19.23 24.30 -14.05
CA PHE A 54 -18.97 24.90 -12.74
C PHE A 54 -18.09 24.05 -11.80
N ILE A 55 -17.64 22.85 -12.21
CA ILE A 55 -16.66 22.08 -11.42
C ILE A 55 -15.24 22.53 -11.77
N CYS A 56 -14.80 23.59 -11.11
CA CYS A 56 -13.39 24.00 -11.07
C CYS A 56 -12.61 23.09 -10.12
N GLU A 57 -12.19 21.92 -10.57
CA GLU A 57 -10.92 21.32 -10.16
C GLU A 57 -10.58 20.19 -11.12
N GLN A 58 -9.41 20.25 -11.77
CA GLN A 58 -8.84 19.09 -12.45
C GLN A 58 -8.52 18.04 -11.39
N VAL A 59 -9.50 17.24 -11.00
CA VAL A 59 -9.27 16.04 -10.21
C VAL A 59 -8.38 15.16 -11.06
N SER A 60 -7.13 14.94 -10.62
CA SER A 60 -6.21 14.03 -11.29
C SER A 60 -6.87 12.65 -11.35
N LEU A 61 -7.37 12.27 -12.54
CA LEU A 61 -7.96 10.97 -12.84
C LEU A 61 -6.96 9.80 -12.70
N ARG A 62 -5.73 10.09 -12.27
CA ARG A 62 -4.57 9.18 -12.33
C ARG A 62 -4.10 8.68 -10.97
N SER A 63 -4.69 9.10 -9.85
CA SER A 63 -4.27 8.62 -8.53
C SER A 63 -5.25 7.56 -8.03
N PRO A 64 -4.75 6.41 -7.55
CA PRO A 64 -5.57 5.43 -6.86
C PRO A 64 -6.26 6.07 -5.66
N LEU A 65 -7.50 5.66 -5.41
CA LEU A 65 -8.16 5.88 -4.13
C LEU A 65 -7.62 4.96 -3.03
N GLY A 66 -6.98 3.86 -3.41
CA GLY A 66 -6.46 2.86 -2.50
C GLY A 66 -5.33 2.07 -3.12
N GLU A 67 -4.28 1.92 -2.33
CA GLU A 67 -3.06 1.19 -2.61
C GLU A 67 -2.80 0.22 -1.45
N ILE A 68 -2.07 -0.85 -1.70
CA ILE A 68 -1.68 -1.88 -0.73
C ILE A 68 -0.17 -2.05 -0.84
N ASP A 69 0.54 -1.86 0.29
CA ASP A 69 2.00 -1.93 0.30
C ASP A 69 2.50 -3.31 -0.14
N PHE A 70 2.00 -4.40 0.47
CA PHE A 70 2.38 -5.77 0.07
C PHE A 70 1.21 -6.75 0.03
N ILE A 71 1.16 -7.56 -1.02
CA ILE A 71 0.34 -8.77 -1.11
C ILE A 71 1.28 -9.97 -1.20
N VAL A 72 1.16 -10.91 -0.26
CA VAL A 72 1.96 -12.13 -0.19
C VAL A 72 1.06 -13.33 -0.51
N LEU A 73 1.45 -14.12 -1.51
CA LEU A 73 0.77 -15.33 -1.92
C LEU A 73 1.65 -16.55 -1.68
N ASP A 74 1.06 -17.58 -1.10
CA ASP A 74 1.64 -18.90 -0.91
C ASP A 74 0.66 -19.96 -1.42
N PRO A 75 1.12 -20.99 -2.15
CA PRO A 75 0.25 -22.00 -2.74
C PRO A 75 -0.52 -22.85 -1.73
N ASP A 76 0.02 -23.03 -0.51
CA ASP A 76 -0.55 -23.88 0.54
C ASP A 76 -1.36 -23.08 1.58
N PHE A 77 -0.98 -21.82 1.83
CA PHE A 77 -1.56 -20.96 2.88
C PHE A 77 -2.46 -19.84 2.34
N GLY A 78 -2.43 -19.56 1.04
CA GLY A 78 -3.31 -18.58 0.40
C GLY A 78 -2.72 -17.17 0.35
N CYS A 79 -3.52 -16.15 0.70
CA CYS A 79 -3.19 -14.74 0.50
C CYS A 79 -3.13 -13.97 1.82
N PHE A 80 -2.08 -13.17 1.99
CA PHE A 80 -1.89 -12.28 3.12
C PHE A 80 -1.58 -10.85 2.64
N VAL A 81 -2.24 -9.85 3.23
CA VAL A 81 -2.06 -8.44 2.88
C VAL A 81 -1.38 -7.72 4.04
N ILE A 82 -0.33 -6.96 3.73
CA ILE A 82 0.46 -6.20 4.70
C ILE A 82 0.41 -4.73 4.35
N GLU A 83 -0.22 -3.96 5.23
CA GLU A 83 -0.08 -2.51 5.27
C GLU A 83 1.00 -2.16 6.30
N VAL A 84 1.98 -1.37 5.90
CA VAL A 84 3.13 -0.97 6.71
C VAL A 84 2.89 0.44 7.24
N LYS A 85 3.03 0.60 8.56
CA LYS A 85 3.08 1.92 9.19
C LYS A 85 4.39 2.07 9.95
N GLY A 86 5.11 3.15 9.67
CA GLY A 86 6.22 3.55 10.50
C GLY A 86 5.77 4.10 11.85
N GLY A 87 6.64 4.04 12.86
CA GLY A 87 6.35 4.57 14.19
C GLY A 87 5.72 3.54 15.14
N LYS A 88 4.80 3.97 16.00
CA LYS A 88 4.10 3.09 16.95
C LYS A 88 2.64 2.96 16.58
N ILE A 89 2.10 1.76 16.66
CA ILE A 89 0.66 1.52 16.55
C ILE A 89 0.10 1.22 17.94
N LEU A 90 -1.03 1.81 18.27
CA LEU A 90 -1.78 1.61 19.49
C LEU A 90 -3.22 1.22 19.15
N LEU A 91 -3.83 0.40 20.00
CA LEU A 91 -5.26 0.14 20.00
C LEU A 91 -5.84 0.68 21.31
N GLU A 92 -6.54 1.80 21.24
CA GLU A 92 -7.16 2.44 22.40
C GLU A 92 -8.68 2.49 22.18
N TYR A 93 -9.44 1.88 23.10
CA TYR A 93 -10.92 1.87 23.06
C TYR A 93 -11.53 1.38 21.73
N GLY A 94 -10.86 0.45 21.04
CA GLY A 94 -11.29 -0.07 19.73
C GLY A 94 -10.88 0.77 18.54
N SER A 95 -10.15 1.87 18.76
CA SER A 95 -9.60 2.73 17.71
C SER A 95 -8.11 2.49 17.53
N TRP A 96 -7.68 2.33 16.28
CA TRP A 96 -6.28 2.28 15.93
C TRP A 96 -5.68 3.69 15.90
N ILE A 97 -4.51 3.85 16.49
CA ILE A 97 -3.80 5.12 16.57
C ILE A 97 -2.36 4.90 16.14
N SER A 98 -1.91 5.64 15.14
CA SER A 98 -0.51 5.68 14.72
C SER A 98 0.19 6.86 15.39
N ILE A 99 1.39 6.63 15.94
CA ILE A 99 2.28 7.66 16.46
C ILE A 99 3.48 7.76 15.54
N ASP A 100 3.63 8.90 14.87
CA ASP A 100 4.74 9.13 13.97
C ASP A 100 6.09 9.33 14.71
N ARG A 101 7.17 9.44 13.94
CA ARG A 101 8.53 9.65 14.47
C ARG A 101 8.72 10.94 15.27
N MET A 102 7.80 11.91 15.13
CA MET A 102 7.79 13.16 15.88
C MET A 102 6.86 13.09 17.11
N GLY A 103 6.27 11.93 17.39
CA GLY A 103 5.37 11.72 18.53
C GLY A 103 3.94 12.20 18.29
N ARG A 104 3.56 12.58 17.06
CA ARG A 104 2.19 13.02 16.77
C ARG A 104 1.28 11.81 16.56
N ARG A 105 0.05 11.92 17.07
CA ARG A 105 -0.97 10.88 16.99
C ARG A 105 -1.85 11.12 15.77
N HIS A 106 -2.14 10.04 15.04
CA HIS A 106 -3.00 9.98 13.86
C HIS A 106 -4.06 8.89 14.13
N SER A 107 -5.34 9.21 13.94
CA SER A 107 -6.49 8.32 14.19
C SER A 107 -7.38 8.23 12.97
#